data_AF-A0A1X1N8B3-F1
#
_entry.id   AF-A0A1X1N8B3-F1
#
_cell.length_a   1.000
_cell.length_b   1.000
_cell.length_c   1.000
_cell.angle_alpha   90.00
_cell.angle_beta   90.00
_cell.angle_gamma   90.00
#
_symmetry.space_group_name_H-M   'P 1'
#
loop_
_entity.id
_entity.type
_entity.pdbx_description
1 polymer ?
#
loop_
_entity_poly.entity_id
_entity_poly.type
_entity_poly.pdbx_seq_one_letter_code
_entity_poly.pdbx_strand_id
1 'polypeptide(L)'
;MNGSEDGFPRNPADGDEDPSGGTGSWWRRGPLTAIVLIIAALIASGITIGLAVTHDPSDSPAGRHPSASGTTGTAGTVASGGPGVGPSPGPTLDAAEARLRSSLKPFAVDECTSAPPSEGQAVPDGVEAALSCVPGVATDAPAPARILVLRYRDASALTRDIARRSAALADVGDCYQGQTGIERWARGSRRRGTFLCDARPGRFSVFWTVDDERLGFATEDPQADKLLAWWREFDPV
;
A
#
# COMPACT_ATOMS: atom_id res chain seq x y z
N MET A 1 63.15 -9.32 -5.04
CA MET A 1 63.12 -10.45 -6.00
C MET A 1 63.66 -11.67 -5.29
N ASN A 2 62.77 -12.62 -5.00
CA ASN A 2 63.01 -14.07 -4.91
C ASN A 2 61.75 -14.70 -4.31
N GLY A 3 60.96 -15.31 -5.19
CA GLY A 3 59.96 -16.29 -4.81
C GLY A 3 60.58 -17.69 -4.78
N SER A 4 59.89 -18.61 -4.11
CA SER A 4 59.71 -20.00 -4.53
C SER A 4 58.57 -20.58 -3.69
N GLU A 5 57.52 -20.98 -4.39
CA GLU A 5 56.39 -21.78 -3.94
C GLU A 5 56.85 -23.22 -3.65
N ASP A 6 56.16 -23.92 -2.74
CA ASP A 6 55.71 -25.32 -2.89
C ASP A 6 55.30 -25.89 -1.52
N GLY A 7 54.07 -26.42 -1.43
CA GLY A 7 53.65 -27.20 -0.27
C GLY A 7 52.15 -27.37 -0.06
N PHE A 8 51.49 -28.14 -0.92
CA PHE A 8 50.29 -28.90 -0.53
C PHE A 8 50.55 -30.38 -0.76
N PRO A 9 50.05 -31.26 0.13
CA PRO A 9 48.86 -32.01 -0.27
C PRO A 9 47.83 -32.15 0.85
N ARG A 10 46.53 -32.11 0.49
CA ARG A 10 45.45 -32.66 1.32
C ARG A 10 44.70 -33.69 0.49
N ASN A 11 44.61 -34.90 1.04
CA ASN A 11 43.91 -36.05 0.48
C ASN A 11 42.39 -35.96 0.75
N PRO A 12 41.57 -36.69 -0.04
CA PRO A 12 40.12 -36.67 0.01
C PRO A 12 39.60 -37.70 1.02
N ALA A 13 38.43 -37.44 1.60
CA ALA A 13 37.57 -38.47 2.15
C ALA A 13 36.12 -37.96 2.23
N ASP A 14 35.26 -38.81 1.72
CA ASP A 14 33.83 -38.70 1.52
C ASP A 14 33.02 -38.61 2.82
N GLY A 15 31.78 -38.14 2.68
CA GLY A 15 30.75 -38.16 3.71
C GLY A 15 29.38 -37.86 3.09
N ASP A 16 28.75 -38.90 2.55
CA ASP A 16 27.36 -38.95 2.13
C ASP A 16 26.40 -38.69 3.32
N GLU A 17 25.43 -37.79 3.15
CA GLU A 17 24.19 -37.75 3.94
C GLU A 17 22.96 -37.56 3.02
N ASP A 18 22.00 -38.47 3.18
CA ASP A 18 20.71 -38.66 2.48
C ASP A 18 19.82 -37.39 2.36
N PRO A 19 19.05 -37.24 1.26
CA PRO A 19 17.86 -36.41 1.23
C PRO A 19 16.59 -37.27 1.43
N SER A 20 16.12 -37.39 2.67
CA SER A 20 14.74 -37.81 2.95
C SER A 20 13.81 -36.60 3.01
N GLY A 21 12.76 -36.65 2.18
CA GLY A 21 11.80 -35.58 1.97
C GLY A 21 10.99 -35.19 3.21
N GLY A 22 10.69 -33.90 3.31
CA GLY A 22 9.78 -33.33 4.29
C GLY A 22 9.01 -32.15 3.68
N THR A 23 7.76 -32.42 3.33
CA THR A 23 6.71 -31.41 3.08
C THR A 23 6.44 -30.60 4.36
N GLY A 24 6.41 -29.26 4.29
CA GLY A 24 5.82 -28.46 5.38
C GLY A 24 6.35 -27.03 5.55
N SER A 25 5.46 -26.05 5.32
CA SER A 25 5.38 -24.70 5.92
C SER A 25 6.66 -23.88 6.13
N TRP A 26 6.89 -22.91 5.26
CA TRP A 26 8.01 -21.97 5.26
C TRP A 26 7.66 -20.64 5.98
N TRP A 27 7.27 -20.71 7.25
CA TRP A 27 7.24 -19.54 8.15
C TRP A 27 8.23 -19.79 9.28
N ARG A 28 9.51 -19.52 9.05
CA ARG A 28 10.52 -19.63 10.12
C ARG A 28 10.50 -18.36 10.96
N ARG A 29 9.91 -18.48 12.16
CA ARG A 29 10.16 -17.63 13.33
C ARG A 29 11.61 -17.85 13.78
N GLY A 30 12.36 -16.76 13.98
CA GLY A 30 13.66 -16.77 14.65
C GLY A 30 13.50 -16.85 16.18
N PRO A 31 14.52 -17.34 16.92
CA PRO A 31 14.37 -17.81 18.30
C PRO A 31 14.38 -16.71 19.37
N LEU A 32 13.64 -17.02 20.44
CA LEU A 32 13.50 -16.30 21.70
C LEU A 32 14.84 -16.09 22.43
N THR A 33 15.09 -14.87 22.88
CA THR A 33 15.93 -14.58 24.05
C THR A 33 15.05 -13.99 25.14
N ALA A 34 14.99 -14.70 26.26
CA ALA A 34 14.15 -14.43 27.43
C ALA A 34 14.77 -13.38 28.36
N ILE A 35 13.99 -12.39 28.80
CA ILE A 35 14.05 -11.83 30.17
C ILE A 35 12.61 -11.59 30.67
N VAL A 36 12.37 -12.10 31.86
CA VAL A 36 11.12 -12.21 32.62
C VAL A 36 10.75 -10.90 33.29
N LEU A 37 9.47 -10.49 33.24
CA LEU A 37 8.80 -9.82 34.37
C LEU A 37 7.32 -10.25 34.44
N ILE A 38 7.00 -10.91 35.54
CA ILE A 38 5.68 -11.39 35.96
C ILE A 38 4.96 -10.25 36.68
N ILE A 39 3.76 -9.84 36.25
CA ILE A 39 2.66 -9.48 37.16
C ILE A 39 1.34 -9.92 36.50
N ALA A 40 0.60 -10.75 37.24
CA ALA A 40 -0.74 -11.23 36.91
C ALA A 40 -1.80 -10.19 37.29
N ALA A 41 -2.83 -10.04 36.46
CA ALA A 41 -4.14 -9.54 36.89
C ALA A 41 -5.25 -10.19 36.04
N LEU A 42 -6.05 -11.01 36.71
CA LEU A 42 -7.26 -11.69 36.26
C LEU A 42 -8.44 -10.72 36.16
N ILE A 43 -9.20 -10.74 35.05
CA ILE A 43 -10.67 -10.53 34.98
C ILE A 43 -11.14 -11.24 33.68
N ALA A 44 -11.63 -12.48 33.71
CA ALA A 44 -13.00 -12.92 34.01
C ALA A 44 -14.07 -12.43 33.01
N SER A 45 -14.40 -13.34 32.08
CA SER A 45 -15.74 -13.70 31.57
C SER A 45 -16.58 -12.70 30.76
N GLY A 46 -17.08 -13.18 29.61
CA GLY A 46 -18.24 -12.61 28.94
C GLY A 46 -18.55 -13.20 27.56
N ILE A 47 -18.88 -14.49 27.47
CA ILE A 47 -19.55 -15.07 26.28
C ILE A 47 -21.02 -14.62 26.29
N THR A 48 -21.50 -14.03 25.20
CA THR A 48 -22.91 -14.17 24.80
C THR A 48 -23.05 -14.32 23.29
N ILE A 49 -23.98 -15.20 22.95
CA ILE A 49 -24.37 -15.73 21.64
C ILE A 49 -25.58 -14.93 21.12
N GLY A 50 -25.72 -14.83 19.79
CA GLY A 50 -27.01 -14.62 19.11
C GLY A 50 -27.02 -13.38 18.22
N LEU A 51 -27.58 -13.37 17.01
CA LEU A 51 -28.42 -14.33 16.32
C LEU A 51 -28.33 -14.03 14.82
N ALA A 52 -28.39 -15.08 14.00
CA ALA A 52 -28.62 -14.98 12.57
C ALA A 52 -30.04 -14.47 12.28
N VAL A 53 -30.18 -13.58 11.30
CA VAL A 53 -31.42 -13.44 10.52
C VAL A 53 -31.06 -13.59 9.05
N THR A 54 -31.40 -14.75 8.53
CA THR A 54 -31.65 -14.99 7.12
C THR A 54 -33.09 -14.59 6.83
N HIS A 55 -33.31 -13.69 5.87
CA HIS A 55 -34.34 -13.87 4.85
C HIS A 55 -34.13 -12.96 3.65
N ASP A 56 -34.34 -13.61 2.52
CA ASP A 56 -34.11 -13.24 1.13
C ASP A 56 -35.41 -12.60 0.55
N PRO A 57 -35.62 -12.49 -0.78
CA PRO A 57 -35.72 -11.25 -1.57
C PRO A 57 -37.15 -10.94 -2.05
N SER A 58 -37.26 -10.08 -3.08
CA SER A 58 -38.43 -9.74 -3.93
C SER A 58 -39.08 -8.41 -3.51
N ASP A 59 -39.41 -7.46 -4.37
CA ASP A 59 -39.94 -7.56 -5.73
C ASP A 59 -39.57 -6.32 -6.58
N SER A 60 -39.25 -6.56 -7.85
CA SER A 60 -39.39 -5.58 -8.92
C SER A 60 -40.71 -5.81 -9.64
N PRO A 61 -41.45 -4.74 -10.01
CA PRO A 61 -42.28 -4.80 -11.20
C PRO A 61 -41.94 -3.68 -12.19
N ALA A 62 -41.57 -4.14 -13.39
CA ALA A 62 -42.06 -3.69 -14.69
C ALA A 62 -42.41 -2.21 -14.89
N GLY A 63 -41.63 -1.58 -15.77
CA GLY A 63 -42.11 -1.21 -17.10
C GLY A 63 -43.18 -0.11 -17.18
N ARG A 64 -42.78 1.06 -17.70
CA ARG A 64 -43.62 1.94 -18.53
C ARG A 64 -42.73 2.81 -19.43
N HIS A 65 -42.68 2.45 -20.71
CA HIS A 65 -42.55 3.43 -21.80
C HIS A 65 -43.79 4.36 -21.79
N PRO A 66 -43.65 5.62 -22.22
CA PRO A 66 -44.18 5.93 -23.54
C PRO A 66 -43.37 6.95 -24.36
N SER A 67 -43.48 6.72 -25.68
CA SER A 67 -43.63 7.66 -26.78
C SER A 67 -42.61 8.75 -27.07
N ALA A 68 -41.98 8.53 -28.22
CA ALA A 68 -41.43 9.55 -29.10
C ALA A 68 -42.43 10.67 -29.40
N SER A 69 -41.89 11.88 -29.55
CA SER A 69 -42.46 12.91 -30.41
C SER A 69 -41.29 13.57 -31.14
N GLY A 70 -41.23 13.31 -32.44
CA GLY A 70 -40.34 14.03 -33.34
C GLY A 70 -40.81 15.47 -33.51
N THR A 71 -39.84 16.37 -33.66
CA THR A 71 -40.07 17.66 -34.30
C THR A 71 -38.82 18.00 -35.09
N THR A 72 -39.01 18.08 -36.40
CA THR A 72 -38.09 18.60 -37.40
C THR A 72 -38.15 20.13 -37.42
N GLY A 73 -37.01 20.75 -37.70
CA GLY A 73 -36.85 22.18 -38.02
C GLY A 73 -35.77 22.80 -37.14
N THR A 74 -34.80 23.58 -37.60
CA THR A 74 -34.54 24.23 -38.90
C THR A 74 -33.07 24.68 -38.84
N ALA A 75 -32.37 24.67 -39.97
CA ALA A 75 -31.01 25.19 -40.12
C ALA A 75 -30.93 26.71 -39.87
N GLY A 76 -29.80 27.21 -39.35
CA GLY A 76 -29.52 28.65 -39.27
C GLY A 76 -28.29 29.04 -38.44
N THR A 77 -27.15 29.09 -39.13
CA THR A 77 -25.97 29.98 -38.98
C THR A 77 -25.91 30.98 -37.81
N VAL A 78 -24.75 31.06 -37.15
CA VAL A 78 -23.83 32.23 -37.07
C VAL A 78 -22.87 32.05 -35.89
N ALA A 79 -21.57 32.11 -36.18
CA ALA A 79 -20.51 32.24 -35.19
C ALA A 79 -20.59 33.60 -34.49
N SER A 80 -20.41 33.61 -33.17
CA SER A 80 -20.02 34.82 -32.43
C SER A 80 -19.17 34.39 -31.25
N GLY A 81 -17.88 34.73 -31.33
CA GLY A 81 -16.92 34.53 -30.26
C GLY A 81 -17.28 35.41 -29.07
N GLY A 82 -17.52 34.78 -27.93
CA GLY A 82 -17.26 35.36 -26.63
C GLY A 82 -15.95 34.77 -26.10
N PRO A 83 -15.18 35.49 -25.27
CA PRO A 83 -14.12 34.87 -24.49
C PRO A 83 -14.81 33.93 -23.49
N GLY A 84 -15.02 32.69 -23.91
CA GLY A 84 -15.37 31.62 -23.01
C GLY A 84 -14.23 31.51 -22.03
N VAL A 85 -14.51 31.74 -20.75
CA VAL A 85 -13.70 31.20 -19.68
C VAL A 85 -13.69 29.69 -19.91
N GLY A 86 -12.66 29.22 -20.62
CA GLY A 86 -12.46 27.81 -20.85
C GLY A 86 -12.40 27.12 -19.49
N PRO A 87 -12.87 25.87 -19.39
CA PRO A 87 -12.62 25.09 -18.18
C PRO A 87 -11.12 25.20 -17.90
N SER A 88 -10.78 25.75 -16.73
CA SER A 88 -9.39 25.81 -16.30
C SER A 88 -8.84 24.40 -16.45
N PRO A 89 -7.78 24.17 -17.26
CA PRO A 89 -7.22 22.84 -17.38
C PRO A 89 -6.90 22.41 -15.96
N GLY A 90 -7.55 21.33 -15.50
CA GLY A 90 -7.17 20.69 -14.25
C GLY A 90 -5.67 20.42 -14.31
N PRO A 91 -4.95 20.44 -13.17
CA PRO A 91 -3.50 20.30 -13.18
C PRO A 91 -3.14 19.00 -13.91
N THR A 92 -2.65 19.16 -15.14
CA THR A 92 -2.07 18.07 -15.91
C THR A 92 -0.82 17.61 -15.20
N LEU A 93 -0.68 16.29 -15.05
CA LEU A 93 0.51 15.69 -14.46
C LEU A 93 1.76 16.18 -15.19
N ASP A 94 2.80 16.52 -14.42
CA ASP A 94 4.09 16.83 -15.02
C ASP A 94 4.78 15.56 -15.57
N ALA A 95 5.95 15.74 -16.19
CA ALA A 95 6.68 14.64 -16.80
C ALA A 95 7.20 13.59 -15.80
N ALA A 96 7.46 13.96 -14.54
CA ALA A 96 7.90 13.05 -13.49
C ALA A 96 6.70 12.28 -12.90
N GLU A 97 5.59 12.97 -12.68
CA GLU A 97 4.31 12.41 -12.25
C GLU A 97 3.72 11.45 -13.28
N ALA A 98 3.80 11.79 -14.58
CA ALA A 98 3.37 10.89 -15.65
C ALA A 98 4.21 9.60 -15.71
N ARG A 99 5.51 9.69 -15.45
CA ARG A 99 6.39 8.50 -15.34
C ARG A 99 6.03 7.67 -14.11
N LEU A 100 5.77 8.31 -12.97
CA LEU A 100 5.30 7.62 -11.78
C LEU A 100 3.97 6.89 -12.06
N ARG A 101 2.97 7.57 -12.63
CA ARG A 101 1.68 6.96 -13.01
C ARG A 101 1.85 5.75 -13.92
N SER A 102 2.81 5.81 -14.84
CA SER A 102 3.11 4.72 -15.80
C SER A 102 3.82 3.53 -15.15
N SER A 103 4.46 3.72 -14.00
CA SER A 103 5.08 2.63 -13.23
C SER A 103 4.09 1.84 -12.36
N LEU A 104 2.87 2.36 -12.19
CA LEU A 104 1.82 1.74 -11.39
C LEU A 104 0.92 0.85 -12.25
N LYS A 105 0.47 -0.28 -11.71
CA LYS A 105 -0.48 -1.19 -12.35
C LYS A 105 -1.79 -0.47 -12.65
N PRO A 106 -2.28 -0.44 -13.90
CA PRO A 106 -3.50 0.28 -14.27
C PRO A 106 -4.76 -0.17 -13.52
N PHE A 107 -4.85 -1.43 -13.09
CA PHE A 107 -6.00 -1.95 -12.34
C PHE A 107 -5.89 -1.74 -10.82
N ALA A 108 -4.71 -1.38 -10.33
CA ALA A 108 -4.49 -1.16 -8.90
C ALA A 108 -4.77 0.29 -8.51
N VAL A 109 -4.65 1.23 -9.44
CA VAL A 109 -4.85 2.66 -9.16
C VAL A 109 -5.57 3.36 -10.30
N ASP A 110 -6.52 4.20 -9.92
CA ASP A 110 -7.37 5.00 -10.80
C ASP A 110 -7.35 6.47 -10.36
N GLU A 111 -7.82 7.35 -11.24
CA GLU A 111 -8.04 8.79 -10.95
C GLU A 111 -6.86 9.49 -10.25
N CYS A 112 -5.63 9.18 -10.68
CA CYS A 112 -4.44 9.78 -10.10
C CYS A 112 -4.32 11.26 -10.47
N THR A 113 -4.21 12.12 -9.46
CA THR A 113 -3.95 13.56 -9.59
C THR A 113 -2.61 13.92 -8.96
N SER A 114 -2.01 15.02 -9.40
CA SER A 114 -0.84 15.60 -8.75
C SER A 114 -1.13 15.80 -7.25
N ALA A 115 -0.19 15.39 -6.40
CA ALA A 115 -0.26 15.57 -4.96
C ALA A 115 0.96 16.37 -4.48
N PRO A 116 1.05 17.65 -4.88
CA PRO A 116 2.10 18.50 -4.36
C PRO A 116 1.95 18.60 -2.84
N PRO A 117 3.04 18.88 -2.12
CA PRO A 117 2.94 19.26 -0.71
C PRO A 117 1.87 20.33 -0.52
N SER A 118 1.00 20.17 0.47
CA SER A 118 0.18 21.30 0.93
C SER A 118 1.10 22.45 1.36
N GLU A 119 0.68 23.70 1.18
CA GLU A 119 1.44 24.85 1.67
C GLU A 119 1.74 24.69 3.18
N GLY A 120 3.02 24.82 3.55
CA GLY A 120 3.48 24.60 4.93
C GLY A 120 3.80 23.13 5.29
N GLN A 121 3.53 22.18 4.41
CA GLN A 121 3.91 20.78 4.57
C GLN A 121 5.18 20.50 3.76
N ALA A 122 6.31 20.26 4.44
CA ALA A 122 7.56 19.98 3.74
C ALA A 122 7.45 18.67 2.95
N VAL A 123 7.74 18.73 1.64
CA VAL A 123 8.02 17.51 0.87
C VAL A 123 9.20 16.82 1.53
N PRO A 124 9.15 15.50 1.76
CA PRO A 124 10.34 14.73 2.06
C PRO A 124 11.47 15.07 1.08
N ASP A 125 12.63 15.51 1.59
CA ASP A 125 13.80 15.77 0.75
C ASP A 125 14.10 14.58 -0.18
N GLY A 126 14.08 14.83 -1.49
CA GLY A 126 14.39 13.83 -2.51
C GLY A 126 13.18 13.03 -3.04
N VAL A 127 11.95 13.47 -2.79
CA VAL A 127 10.78 13.05 -3.59
C VAL A 127 10.76 13.81 -4.92
N GLU A 128 10.69 13.08 -6.03
CA GLU A 128 10.68 13.63 -7.39
C GLU A 128 9.29 13.79 -7.98
N ALA A 129 8.34 12.98 -7.52
CA ALA A 129 6.95 13.01 -7.97
C ALA A 129 6.04 12.46 -6.86
N ALA A 130 4.84 13.02 -6.77
CA ALA A 130 3.83 12.59 -5.82
C ALA A 130 2.45 12.58 -6.49
N LEU A 131 1.70 11.49 -6.31
CA LEU A 131 0.35 11.33 -6.83
C LEU A 131 -0.62 11.00 -5.70
N SER A 132 -1.83 11.53 -5.77
CA SER A 132 -2.97 11.02 -5.00
C SER A 132 -3.85 10.22 -5.95
N CYS A 133 -4.02 8.93 -5.68
CA CYS A 133 -4.79 8.03 -6.53
C CYS A 133 -5.96 7.42 -5.73
N VAL A 134 -7.02 7.05 -6.44
CA VAL A 134 -8.06 6.17 -5.91
C VAL A 134 -7.59 4.73 -6.10
N PRO A 135 -7.63 3.86 -5.07
CA PRO A 135 -7.35 2.45 -5.27
C PRO A 135 -8.38 1.82 -6.23
N GLY A 136 -7.91 1.06 -7.20
CA GLY A 136 -8.75 0.28 -8.10
C GLY A 136 -9.32 -0.98 -7.43
N VAL A 137 -10.14 -1.73 -8.17
CA VAL A 137 -10.87 -2.93 -7.70
C VAL A 137 -10.01 -4.19 -7.54
N ALA A 138 -8.72 -4.04 -7.23
CA ALA A 138 -7.75 -5.14 -7.21
C ALA A 138 -7.85 -6.09 -6.01
N THR A 139 -8.78 -5.86 -5.08
CA THR A 139 -8.88 -6.56 -3.80
C THR A 139 -10.33 -6.87 -3.44
N ASP A 140 -10.55 -7.97 -2.71
CA ASP A 140 -11.88 -8.32 -2.19
C ASP A 140 -12.22 -7.49 -0.93
N ALA A 141 -11.19 -7.05 -0.20
CA ALA A 141 -11.33 -6.15 0.94
C ALA A 141 -11.64 -4.71 0.50
N PRO A 142 -12.51 -3.97 1.23
CA PRO A 142 -12.86 -2.61 0.84
C PRO A 142 -11.68 -1.65 0.98
N ALA A 143 -11.42 -0.91 -0.10
CA ALA A 143 -10.30 0.01 -0.20
C ALA A 143 -10.46 1.28 0.66
N PRO A 144 -9.35 1.94 1.02
CA PRO A 144 -9.38 3.31 1.53
C PRO A 144 -9.78 4.28 0.41
N ALA A 145 -10.19 5.49 0.79
CA ALA A 145 -10.67 6.48 -0.17
C ALA A 145 -9.58 6.91 -1.18
N ARG A 146 -8.36 7.15 -0.70
CA ARG A 146 -7.22 7.57 -1.54
C ARG A 146 -5.91 7.06 -0.97
N ILE A 147 -4.96 6.83 -1.86
CA ILE A 147 -3.56 6.56 -1.52
C ILE A 147 -2.68 7.69 -2.04
N LEU A 148 -1.72 8.10 -1.23
CA LEU A 148 -0.59 8.93 -1.66
C LEU A 148 0.51 7.99 -2.17
N VAL A 149 1.05 8.28 -3.34
CA VAL A 149 2.17 7.56 -3.95
C VAL A 149 3.33 8.53 -4.14
N LEU A 150 4.51 8.15 -3.67
CA LEU A 150 5.73 8.93 -3.70
C LEU A 150 6.80 8.21 -4.50
N ARG A 151 7.46 8.93 -5.41
CA ARG A 151 8.69 8.49 -6.06
C ARG A 151 9.88 9.19 -5.45
N TYR A 152 10.86 8.41 -4.98
CA TYR A 152 12.12 8.95 -4.48
C TYR A 152 13.20 8.93 -5.57
N ARG A 153 14.03 9.98 -5.58
CA ARG A 153 15.19 10.12 -6.46
C ARG A 153 16.15 8.96 -6.35
N ASP A 154 16.43 8.56 -5.12
CA ASP A 154 17.45 7.58 -4.81
C ASP A 154 17.09 6.82 -3.52
N ALA A 155 17.75 5.69 -3.30
CA ALA A 155 17.53 4.86 -2.11
C ALA A 155 17.85 5.62 -0.81
N SER A 156 18.77 6.59 -0.85
CA SER A 156 19.12 7.39 0.33
C SER A 156 17.98 8.32 0.75
N ALA A 157 17.26 8.90 -0.22
CA ALA A 157 16.08 9.73 0.02
C ALA A 157 14.94 8.89 0.63
N LEU A 158 14.70 7.70 0.08
CA LEU A 158 13.75 6.74 0.66
C LEU A 158 14.11 6.41 2.12
N THR A 159 15.34 6.00 2.38
CA THR A 159 15.81 5.64 3.73
C THR A 159 15.71 6.81 4.70
N ARG A 160 16.00 8.05 4.28
CA ARG A 160 15.83 9.25 5.12
C ARG A 160 14.36 9.52 5.45
N ASP A 161 13.44 9.34 4.50
CA ASP A 161 12.01 9.49 4.77
C ASP A 161 11.53 8.42 5.76
N ILE A 162 11.89 7.14 5.54
CA ILE A 162 11.59 6.05 6.48
C ILE A 162 12.11 6.42 7.87
N ALA A 163 13.40 6.77 8.00
CA ALA A 163 14.00 7.09 9.30
C ALA A 163 13.29 8.26 9.99
N ARG A 164 12.94 9.31 9.25
CA ARG A 164 12.20 10.46 9.80
C ARG A 164 10.80 10.04 10.29
N ARG A 165 10.06 9.26 9.50
CA ARG A 165 8.73 8.78 9.88
C ARG A 165 8.81 7.84 11.08
N SER A 166 9.73 6.89 11.07
CA SER A 166 10.01 5.98 12.18
C SER A 166 10.34 6.73 13.47
N ALA A 167 11.16 7.77 13.41
CA ALA A 167 11.51 8.57 14.59
C ALA A 167 10.32 9.34 15.19
N ALA A 168 9.25 9.54 14.43
CA ALA A 168 8.02 10.17 14.91
C ALA A 168 7.02 9.18 15.53
N LEU A 169 7.29 7.87 15.44
CA LEU A 169 6.44 6.83 16.00
C LEU A 169 6.96 6.38 17.37
N ALA A 170 6.05 6.25 18.32
CA ALA A 170 6.31 5.44 19.50
C ALA A 170 6.07 3.98 19.09
N ASP A 171 7.14 3.28 18.70
CA ASP A 171 7.08 1.87 18.32
C ASP A 171 6.76 1.02 19.56
N VAL A 172 5.49 0.64 19.72
CA VAL A 172 4.95 0.07 20.96
C VAL A 172 4.15 -1.22 20.73
N GLY A 173 4.03 -1.70 19.50
CA GLY A 173 3.15 -2.82 19.18
C GLY A 173 3.33 -3.41 17.79
N ASP A 174 2.37 -4.25 17.41
CA ASP A 174 2.36 -4.99 16.15
C ASP A 174 1.40 -4.34 15.15
N CYS A 175 1.92 -3.89 14.01
CA CYS A 175 1.12 -3.33 12.92
C CYS A 175 0.02 -4.29 12.46
N TYR A 176 0.27 -5.60 12.44
CA TYR A 176 -0.70 -6.60 12.00
C TYR A 176 -1.86 -6.77 12.98
N GLN A 177 -1.74 -6.25 14.20
CA GLN A 177 -2.80 -6.16 15.21
C GLN A 177 -3.45 -4.76 15.25
N GLY A 178 -3.15 -3.88 14.29
CA GLY A 178 -3.69 -2.52 14.24
C GLY A 178 -3.09 -1.58 15.29
N GLN A 179 -1.92 -1.90 15.85
CA GLN A 179 -1.20 -1.07 16.80
C GLN A 179 -0.15 -0.22 16.08
N THR A 180 0.39 0.82 16.73
CA THR A 180 1.54 1.59 16.19
C THR A 180 2.80 0.72 16.20
N GLY A 181 3.53 0.72 15.09
CA GLY A 181 4.68 -0.16 14.92
C GLY A 181 5.48 0.07 13.64
N ILE A 182 6.63 -0.60 13.58
CA ILE A 182 7.59 -0.54 12.48
C ILE A 182 7.97 -1.96 12.08
N GLU A 183 7.60 -2.37 10.87
CA GLU A 183 7.79 -3.74 10.40
C GLU A 183 8.54 -3.78 9.07
N ARG A 184 9.18 -4.93 8.80
CA ARG A 184 9.62 -5.29 7.45
C ARG A 184 8.57 -6.17 6.81
N TRP A 185 8.30 -5.92 5.54
CA TRP A 185 7.37 -6.73 4.76
C TRP A 185 8.04 -7.26 3.49
N ALA A 186 7.54 -8.39 3.00
CA ALA A 186 7.95 -8.96 1.73
C ALA A 186 6.79 -9.71 1.07
N ARG A 187 6.71 -9.63 -0.26
CA ARG A 187 5.80 -10.43 -1.09
C ARG A 187 6.61 -11.13 -2.19
N GLY A 188 6.81 -12.43 -2.00
CA GLY A 188 7.71 -13.22 -2.85
C GLY A 188 9.18 -12.82 -2.68
N SER A 189 10.03 -13.18 -3.64
CA SER A 189 11.49 -12.97 -3.55
C SER A 189 11.97 -11.58 -3.97
N ARG A 190 11.12 -10.78 -4.64
CA ARG A 190 11.52 -9.50 -5.26
C ARG A 190 10.85 -8.25 -4.70
N ARG A 191 9.78 -8.36 -3.92
CA ARG A 191 9.11 -7.19 -3.35
C ARG A 191 9.25 -7.20 -1.86
N ARG A 192 9.86 -6.14 -1.34
CA ARG A 192 10.14 -5.96 0.07
C ARG A 192 10.20 -4.48 0.40
N GLY A 193 9.95 -4.17 1.66
CA GLY A 193 10.09 -2.83 2.15
C GLY A 193 9.83 -2.70 3.63
N THR A 194 9.69 -1.46 4.04
CA THR A 194 9.29 -1.11 5.40
C THR A 194 7.80 -0.83 5.41
N PHE A 195 7.12 -1.28 6.45
CA PHE A 195 5.72 -1.01 6.73
C PHE A 195 5.66 -0.30 8.08
N LEU A 196 5.17 0.92 8.09
CA LEU A 196 4.98 1.74 9.27
C LEU A 196 3.49 1.91 9.51
N CYS A 197 3.06 1.85 10.76
CA CYS A 197 1.68 2.10 11.13
C CYS A 197 1.62 3.02 12.35
N ASP A 198 0.64 3.90 12.37
CA ASP A 198 0.36 4.85 13.46
C ASP A 198 -1.11 4.77 13.83
N ALA A 199 -1.38 4.19 15.00
CA ALA A 199 -2.70 4.05 15.58
C ALA A 199 -2.98 5.23 16.52
N ARG A 200 -4.01 6.01 16.18
CA ARG A 200 -4.53 7.12 16.99
C ARG A 200 -6.03 6.95 17.20
N PRO A 201 -6.62 7.61 18.23
CA PRO A 201 -8.07 7.60 18.39
C PRO A 201 -8.79 8.03 17.11
N GLY A 202 -9.61 7.12 16.54
CA GLY A 202 -10.39 7.35 15.32
C GLY A 202 -9.60 7.36 14.01
N ARG A 203 -8.32 6.98 14.00
CA ARG A 203 -7.47 7.00 12.80
C ARG A 203 -6.37 5.96 12.87
N PHE A 204 -6.29 5.11 11.86
CA PHE A 204 -5.15 4.23 11.62
C PHE A 204 -4.49 4.60 10.30
N SER A 205 -3.25 5.05 10.34
CA SER A 205 -2.50 5.42 9.14
C SER A 205 -1.36 4.47 8.89
N VAL A 206 -1.14 4.12 7.63
CA VAL A 206 -0.05 3.24 7.21
C VAL A 206 0.80 3.93 6.17
N PHE A 207 2.10 3.66 6.23
CA PHE A 207 3.06 4.01 5.21
C PHE A 207 3.89 2.79 4.86
N TRP A 208 4.01 2.45 3.58
CA TRP A 208 4.85 1.33 3.17
C TRP A 208 5.67 1.65 1.94
N THR A 209 6.82 0.98 1.82
CA THR A 209 7.76 1.22 0.72
C THR A 209 7.93 -0.02 -0.12
N VAL A 210 8.28 0.16 -1.40
CA VAL A 210 8.83 -0.92 -2.23
C VAL A 210 10.24 -0.49 -2.60
N ASP A 211 11.23 -1.11 -1.94
CA ASP A 211 12.57 -0.56 -1.82
C ASP A 211 13.32 -0.52 -3.16
N ASP A 212 13.21 -1.58 -3.96
CA ASP A 212 13.91 -1.71 -5.24
C ASP A 212 13.36 -0.72 -6.29
N GLU A 213 12.07 -0.40 -6.19
CA GLU A 213 11.36 0.58 -7.01
C GLU A 213 11.48 1.99 -6.44
N ARG A 214 12.06 2.22 -5.26
CA ARG A 214 12.14 3.55 -4.61
C ARG A 214 10.77 4.23 -4.56
N LEU A 215 9.75 3.47 -4.17
CA LEU A 215 8.38 3.97 -4.02
C LEU A 215 7.95 3.96 -2.56
N GLY A 216 7.15 4.95 -2.19
CA GLY A 216 6.46 5.02 -0.90
C GLY A 216 4.97 5.21 -1.13
N PHE A 217 4.17 4.63 -0.25
CA PHE A 217 2.72 4.68 -0.31
C PHE A 217 2.20 5.04 1.07
N ALA A 218 1.19 5.90 1.15
CA ALA A 218 0.55 6.26 2.41
C ALA A 218 -0.96 6.33 2.27
N THR A 219 -1.67 5.90 3.31
CA THR A 219 -3.13 6.02 3.40
C THR A 219 -3.56 5.91 4.86
N GLU A 220 -4.83 6.19 5.12
CA GLU A 220 -5.45 6.04 6.42
C GLU A 220 -6.89 5.56 6.31
N ASP A 221 -7.37 4.94 7.38
CA ASP A 221 -8.77 4.54 7.57
C ASP A 221 -9.07 4.53 9.08
N PRO A 222 -10.29 4.87 9.54
CA PRO A 222 -10.66 4.70 10.94
C PRO A 222 -10.64 3.23 11.41
N GLN A 223 -10.76 2.26 10.51
CA GLN A 223 -10.81 0.83 10.78
C GLN A 223 -9.50 0.14 10.38
N ALA A 224 -8.65 -0.18 11.37
CA ALA A 224 -7.35 -0.78 11.13
C ALA A 224 -7.42 -2.16 10.47
N ASP A 225 -8.37 -2.99 10.89
CA ASP A 225 -8.61 -4.34 10.35
C ASP A 225 -8.97 -4.30 8.86
N LYS A 226 -9.90 -3.41 8.49
CA LYS A 226 -10.28 -3.16 7.10
C LYS A 226 -9.07 -2.74 6.26
N LEU A 227 -8.30 -1.77 6.75
CA LEU A 227 -7.16 -1.24 6.01
C LEU A 227 -6.05 -2.29 5.83
N LEU A 228 -5.77 -3.08 6.87
CA LEU A 228 -4.76 -4.14 6.82
C LEU A 228 -5.20 -5.30 5.92
N ALA A 229 -6.49 -5.65 5.90
CA ALA A 229 -7.02 -6.65 4.98
C ALA A 229 -6.82 -6.21 3.52
N TRP A 230 -7.19 -4.98 3.20
CA TRP A 230 -6.96 -4.39 1.88
C TRP A 230 -5.47 -4.36 1.50
N TRP A 231 -4.60 -3.83 2.37
CA TRP A 231 -3.17 -3.71 2.08
C TRP A 231 -2.50 -5.07 1.80
N ARG A 232 -2.92 -6.13 2.49
CA ARG A 232 -2.37 -7.49 2.31
C ARG A 232 -2.62 -8.06 0.92
N GLU A 233 -3.66 -7.61 0.23
CA GLU A 233 -4.00 -8.03 -1.14
C GLU A 233 -3.50 -7.02 -2.17
N PHE A 234 -3.51 -5.74 -1.81
CA PHE A 234 -3.17 -4.64 -2.69
C PHE A 234 -1.78 -4.79 -3.34
N ASP A 235 -1.71 -4.54 -4.65
CA ASP A 235 -0.50 -4.69 -5.44
C ASP A 235 -0.35 -3.53 -6.46
N PRO A 236 0.37 -2.44 -6.11
CA PRO A 236 0.43 -1.26 -6.96
C PRO A 236 1.43 -1.34 -8.12
N VAL A 237 2.34 -2.32 -8.15
CA VAL A 237 3.48 -2.39 -9.11
C VAL A 237 3.70 -3.78 -9.69
#